data_AF-A0A2M8JRT2-F1
#
_entry.id   AF-A0A2M8JRT2-F1
#
_cell.length_a   1.000
_cell.length_b   1.000
_cell.length_c   1.000
_cell.angle_alpha   90.00
_cell.angle_beta   90.00
_cell.angle_gamma   90.00
#
_symmetry.space_group_name_H-M   'P 1'
#
loop_
_entity.id
_entity.type
_entity.pdbx_description
1 polymer ?
#
loop_
_entity_poly.entity_id
_entity_poly.type
_entity_poly.pdbx_seq_one_letter_code
_entity_poly.pdbx_strand_id
1 'polypeptide(L)'
;MNNLYTNFVFCFLFLTISGIKAQQEIKPCQQEPAFIRTLGYDPLWTGMSTSEKTAIGISLIVFEKQAGKSFPTAQTPKQTVYQHPSWKMAGYLSTITFDFKGNIYTIPAPLISMLYNKTEKLNTIYAIDANTGEMSEWKSLPFAAKPSNKNPFGLLGISYDCSGHFLAAATVAGSDRYNEKGEIYLIDVATQKVTDKLKNIDAMGLSFGIDEAGKKRLYFGKTRTGDIYSVLIATNGTMLKNSVRKELSLEGYGPRGDDKARKIKFNGNQLVVSGTAFHYNLQASSEKPETVYTFIWLPKQKKWGLIDYQ
;
A
#
# COMPACT_ATOMS: atom_id res chain seq x y z
N MET A 1 -62.18 -21.44 46.64
CA MET A 1 -61.85 -20.12 46.08
C MET A 1 -60.34 -19.94 46.15
N ASN A 2 -59.73 -19.92 44.96
CA ASN A 2 -58.45 -19.35 44.52
C ASN A 2 -57.13 -19.70 45.25
N ASN A 3 -56.39 -20.61 44.62
CA ASN A 3 -54.94 -20.79 44.75
C ASN A 3 -54.16 -19.64 44.09
N LEU A 4 -53.18 -19.07 44.79
CA LEU A 4 -52.18 -18.15 44.23
C LEU A 4 -51.11 -18.95 43.48
N TYR A 5 -50.90 -18.64 42.20
CA TYR A 5 -49.73 -19.06 41.43
C TYR A 5 -48.70 -17.94 41.40
N THR A 6 -47.54 -18.20 41.98
CA THR A 6 -46.36 -17.33 41.96
C THR A 6 -45.56 -17.59 40.68
N ASN A 7 -45.56 -16.64 39.74
CA ASN A 7 -44.73 -16.71 38.53
C ASN A 7 -43.33 -16.14 38.82
N PHE A 8 -42.33 -17.01 38.83
CA PHE A 8 -40.91 -16.65 38.81
C PHE A 8 -40.49 -16.35 37.37
N VAL A 9 -40.25 -15.08 37.04
CA VAL A 9 -39.71 -14.66 35.75
C VAL A 9 -38.18 -14.77 35.81
N PHE A 10 -37.62 -15.79 35.16
CA PHE A 10 -36.19 -15.93 34.94
C PHE A 10 -35.73 -14.92 33.88
N CYS A 11 -35.07 -13.85 34.30
CA CYS A 11 -34.47 -12.86 33.41
C CYS A 11 -33.12 -13.40 32.89
N PHE A 12 -33.11 -13.96 31.68
CA PHE A 12 -31.88 -14.29 30.97
C PHE A 12 -31.18 -13.00 30.52
N LEU A 13 -30.22 -12.53 31.31
CA LEU A 13 -29.23 -11.55 30.86
C LEU A 13 -28.35 -12.20 29.79
N PHE A 14 -28.67 -11.97 28.52
CA PHE A 14 -27.73 -12.17 27.42
C PHE A 14 -26.60 -11.15 27.55
N LEU A 15 -25.54 -11.53 28.27
CA LEU A 15 -24.23 -10.90 28.18
C LEU A 15 -23.71 -11.14 26.75
N THR A 16 -23.95 -10.19 25.85
CA THR A 16 -23.23 -10.15 24.57
C THR A 16 -21.75 -9.94 24.90
N ILE A 17 -20.98 -11.02 24.85
CA ILE A 17 -19.52 -10.97 24.84
C ILE A 17 -19.17 -10.09 23.64
N SER A 18 -18.75 -8.86 23.92
CA SER A 18 -18.19 -7.96 22.92
C SER A 18 -16.92 -8.63 22.43
N GLY A 19 -17.04 -9.41 21.35
CA GLY A 19 -15.93 -10.13 20.75
C GLY A 19 -14.79 -9.15 20.49
N ILE A 20 -13.61 -9.46 21.03
CA ILE A 20 -12.38 -8.73 20.72
C ILE A 20 -12.23 -8.76 19.21
N LYS A 21 -12.41 -7.60 18.55
CA LYS A 21 -12.28 -7.51 17.10
C LYS A 21 -10.82 -7.77 16.75
N ALA A 22 -10.59 -8.66 15.79
CA ALA A 22 -9.26 -8.82 15.20
C ALA A 22 -8.90 -7.54 14.43
N GLN A 23 -7.59 -7.29 14.26
CA GLN A 23 -7.16 -6.29 13.30
C GLN A 23 -7.61 -6.71 11.89
N GLN A 24 -8.13 -5.77 11.11
CA GLN A 24 -8.89 -6.07 9.91
C GLN A 24 -8.62 -5.09 8.77
N GLU A 25 -8.84 -5.60 7.55
CA GLU A 25 -8.89 -4.82 6.32
C GLU A 25 -9.96 -3.71 6.37
N ILE A 26 -9.62 -2.53 5.83
CA ILE A 26 -10.64 -1.56 5.45
C ILE A 26 -11.24 -2.03 4.13
N LYS A 27 -12.55 -2.26 4.10
CA LYS A 27 -13.24 -2.74 2.91
C LYS A 27 -12.83 -1.93 1.67
N PRO A 28 -12.35 -2.58 0.61
CA PRO A 28 -12.03 -1.90 -0.64
C PRO A 28 -13.28 -1.23 -1.24
N CYS A 29 -13.08 -0.02 -1.72
CA CYS A 29 -14.04 0.83 -2.44
C CYS A 29 -13.51 1.22 -3.83
N GLN A 30 -12.30 0.75 -4.15
CA GLN A 30 -11.58 1.07 -5.36
C GLN A 30 -12.38 0.57 -6.56
N GLN A 31 -12.45 1.40 -7.60
CA GLN A 31 -13.17 1.07 -8.82
C GLN A 31 -12.21 0.79 -9.96
N GLU A 32 -12.67 -0.04 -10.90
CA GLU A 32 -11.95 -0.24 -12.15
C GLU A 32 -12.00 1.05 -13.00
N PRO A 33 -10.88 1.49 -13.59
CA PRO A 33 -10.87 2.64 -14.48
C PRO A 33 -11.82 2.47 -15.67
N ALA A 34 -12.69 3.46 -15.90
CA ALA A 34 -13.69 3.42 -16.97
C ALA A 34 -13.05 3.33 -18.38
N PHE A 35 -11.88 3.94 -18.57
CA PHE A 35 -11.17 3.94 -19.86
C PHE A 35 -10.86 2.53 -20.38
N ILE A 36 -10.73 1.52 -19.48
CA ILE A 36 -10.43 0.14 -19.88
C ILE A 36 -11.54 -0.41 -20.79
N ARG A 37 -12.81 -0.09 -20.47
CA ARG A 37 -13.96 -0.48 -21.31
C ARG A 37 -13.98 0.29 -22.63
N THR A 38 -13.60 1.57 -22.60
CA THR A 38 -13.49 2.40 -23.82
C THR A 38 -12.43 1.86 -24.79
N LEU A 39 -11.38 1.21 -24.28
CA LEU A 39 -10.38 0.49 -25.08
C LEU A 39 -10.87 -0.86 -25.61
N GLY A 40 -12.09 -1.29 -25.25
CA GLY A 40 -12.67 -2.57 -25.67
C GLY A 40 -12.22 -3.78 -24.83
N TYR A 41 -11.61 -3.56 -23.67
CA TYR A 41 -11.17 -4.64 -22.78
C TYR A 41 -12.18 -4.88 -21.65
N ASP A 42 -12.17 -6.12 -21.12
CA ASP A 42 -12.93 -6.49 -19.94
C ASP A 42 -12.11 -6.19 -18.68
N PRO A 43 -12.53 -5.24 -17.81
CA PRO A 43 -11.76 -4.86 -16.64
C PRO A 43 -11.39 -6.04 -15.72
N LEU A 44 -12.27 -7.03 -15.58
CA LEU A 44 -12.02 -8.22 -14.74
C LEU A 44 -10.89 -9.12 -15.27
N TRP A 45 -10.54 -8.96 -16.54
CA TRP A 45 -9.48 -9.70 -17.22
C TRP A 45 -8.31 -8.79 -17.60
N THR A 46 -8.12 -7.72 -16.84
CA THR A 46 -7.00 -6.83 -17.00
C THR A 46 -6.26 -6.57 -15.69
N GLY A 47 -5.03 -6.07 -15.78
CA GLY A 47 -4.28 -5.64 -14.63
C GLY A 47 -3.22 -4.60 -14.99
N MET A 48 -3.05 -3.59 -14.14
CA MET A 48 -1.99 -2.60 -14.31
C MET A 48 -0.65 -3.17 -13.84
N SER A 49 0.42 -2.95 -14.61
CA SER A 49 1.77 -3.48 -14.35
C SER A 49 2.83 -2.41 -14.54
N THR A 50 3.75 -2.31 -13.58
CA THR A 50 5.02 -1.57 -13.72
C THR A 50 6.21 -2.52 -13.86
N SER A 51 5.97 -3.81 -14.13
CA SER A 51 6.98 -4.88 -14.11
C SER A 51 7.30 -5.41 -15.51
N GLU A 52 6.78 -4.79 -16.55
CA GLU A 52 7.01 -5.22 -17.93
C GLU A 52 8.45 -4.92 -18.36
N LYS A 53 9.24 -5.98 -18.63
CA LYS A 53 10.69 -5.87 -18.89
C LYS A 53 11.04 -4.96 -20.07
N THR A 54 10.15 -4.84 -21.05
CA THR A 54 10.37 -4.11 -22.29
C THR A 54 9.68 -2.74 -22.32
N ALA A 55 8.98 -2.35 -21.25
CA ALA A 55 8.24 -1.08 -21.19
C ALA A 55 8.79 -0.18 -20.08
N ILE A 56 8.87 1.12 -20.38
CA ILE A 56 9.13 2.17 -19.39
C ILE A 56 7.78 2.69 -18.92
N GLY A 57 7.61 2.89 -17.61
CA GLY A 57 6.38 3.40 -17.02
C GLY A 57 5.44 2.28 -16.58
N ILE A 58 4.17 2.43 -16.91
CA ILE A 58 3.09 1.51 -16.53
C ILE A 58 2.38 1.01 -17.78
N SER A 59 1.87 -0.23 -17.74
CA SER A 59 1.16 -0.89 -18.83
C SER A 59 -0.12 -1.54 -18.30
N LEU A 60 -1.11 -1.69 -19.19
CA LEU A 60 -2.30 -2.49 -18.98
C LEU A 60 -2.06 -3.87 -19.60
N ILE A 61 -2.12 -4.90 -18.78
CA ILE A 61 -2.03 -6.29 -19.20
C ILE A 61 -3.44 -6.80 -19.43
N VAL A 62 -3.71 -7.33 -20.62
CA VAL A 62 -4.95 -8.02 -20.96
C VAL A 62 -4.65 -9.52 -20.93
N PHE A 63 -5.44 -10.27 -20.16
CA PHE A 63 -5.25 -11.69 -19.96
C PHE A 63 -6.17 -12.51 -20.87
N GLU A 64 -5.71 -13.69 -21.29
CA GLU A 64 -6.54 -14.63 -22.04
C GLU A 64 -7.68 -15.17 -21.17
N LYS A 65 -8.92 -15.02 -21.64
CA LYS A 65 -10.10 -15.59 -20.96
C LYS A 65 -10.07 -17.10 -20.99
N GLN A 66 -10.12 -17.73 -19.82
CA GLN A 66 -10.14 -19.18 -19.67
C GLN A 66 -11.53 -19.66 -19.27
N ALA A 67 -12.05 -20.68 -19.97
CA ALA A 67 -13.36 -21.25 -19.69
C ALA A 67 -13.45 -21.74 -18.24
N GLY A 68 -14.55 -21.42 -17.56
CA GLY A 68 -14.80 -21.80 -16.17
C GLY A 68 -14.06 -20.96 -15.12
N LYS A 69 -13.27 -19.96 -15.52
CA LYS A 69 -12.66 -18.98 -14.60
C LYS A 69 -13.36 -17.63 -14.68
N SER A 70 -13.45 -16.96 -13.54
CA SER A 70 -14.08 -15.62 -13.45
C SER A 70 -13.06 -14.48 -13.42
N PHE A 71 -11.78 -14.78 -13.16
CA PHE A 71 -10.68 -13.81 -13.05
C PHE A 71 -9.34 -14.48 -13.39
N PRO A 72 -8.32 -13.70 -13.82
CA PRO A 72 -6.98 -14.21 -14.11
C PRO A 72 -6.23 -14.61 -12.82
N THR A 73 -5.33 -15.58 -12.94
CA THR A 73 -4.35 -15.94 -11.90
C THR A 73 -2.95 -15.54 -12.34
N ALA A 74 -1.96 -15.68 -11.46
CA ALA A 74 -0.55 -15.40 -11.78
C ALA A 74 0.00 -16.26 -12.95
N GLN A 75 -0.67 -17.38 -13.26
CA GLN A 75 -0.31 -18.30 -14.35
C GLN A 75 -1.16 -18.08 -15.62
N THR A 76 -2.13 -17.15 -15.59
CA THR A 76 -2.93 -16.86 -16.78
C THR A 76 -2.06 -16.18 -17.85
N PRO A 77 -2.04 -16.71 -19.09
CA PRO A 77 -1.27 -16.09 -20.16
C PRO A 77 -1.71 -14.66 -20.46
N LYS A 78 -0.75 -13.84 -20.89
CA LYS A 78 -0.99 -12.49 -21.38
C LYS A 78 -1.45 -12.58 -22.83
N GLN A 79 -2.61 -12.00 -23.13
CA GLN A 79 -3.10 -11.85 -24.50
C GLN A 79 -2.43 -10.64 -25.17
N THR A 80 -2.50 -9.48 -24.52
CA THR A 80 -2.02 -8.19 -25.06
C THR A 80 -1.46 -7.32 -23.96
N VAL A 81 -0.44 -6.52 -24.29
CA VAL A 81 0.06 -5.44 -23.43
C VAL A 81 -0.24 -4.11 -24.11
N TYR A 82 -1.05 -3.27 -23.46
CA TYR A 82 -1.38 -1.93 -23.91
C TYR A 82 -0.63 -0.89 -23.07
N GLN A 83 -0.14 0.16 -23.70
CA GLN A 83 0.45 1.31 -23.02
C GLN A 83 0.07 2.61 -23.71
N HIS A 84 -0.64 3.49 -23.00
CA HIS A 84 -0.95 4.82 -23.51
C HIS A 84 0.34 5.67 -23.65
N PRO A 85 0.48 6.55 -24.67
CA PRO A 85 1.70 7.32 -24.89
C PRO A 85 2.16 8.18 -23.69
N SER A 86 1.24 8.67 -22.86
CA SER A 86 1.59 9.46 -21.66
C SER A 86 2.10 8.62 -20.49
N TRP A 87 1.89 7.30 -20.49
CA TRP A 87 2.22 6.43 -19.34
C TRP A 87 3.73 6.23 -19.11
N LYS A 88 4.56 6.71 -20.02
CA LYS A 88 6.03 6.72 -19.90
C LYS A 88 6.59 8.04 -19.35
N MET A 89 5.77 9.08 -19.16
CA MET A 89 6.25 10.43 -18.85
C MET A 89 7.04 10.51 -17.52
N ALA A 90 6.73 9.61 -16.59
CA ALA A 90 7.33 9.55 -15.27
C ALA A 90 8.59 8.68 -15.18
N GLY A 91 9.03 8.08 -16.30
CA GLY A 91 10.11 7.09 -16.31
C GLY A 91 9.67 5.73 -15.79
N TYR A 92 10.56 4.99 -15.12
CA TYR A 92 10.15 3.77 -14.43
C TYR A 92 9.28 4.09 -13.22
N LEU A 93 8.27 3.25 -12.99
CA LEU A 93 7.26 3.43 -11.96
C LEU A 93 7.24 2.24 -10.99
N SER A 94 6.68 2.46 -9.81
CA SER A 94 6.41 1.41 -8.81
C SER A 94 4.96 1.53 -8.33
N THR A 95 4.66 0.90 -7.19
CA THR A 95 3.41 0.89 -6.42
C THR A 95 2.24 1.59 -7.09
N ILE A 96 1.26 0.80 -7.49
CA ILE A 96 0.01 1.25 -8.08
C ILE A 96 -1.07 1.21 -7.00
N THR A 97 -1.87 2.27 -6.89
CA THR A 97 -3.09 2.24 -6.07
C THR A 97 -4.22 2.96 -6.81
N PHE A 98 -5.45 2.63 -6.46
CA PHE A 98 -6.65 3.16 -7.11
C PHE A 98 -7.46 3.95 -6.08
N ASP A 99 -8.20 4.96 -6.54
CA ASP A 99 -9.23 5.59 -5.71
C ASP A 99 -10.64 5.03 -6.00
N PHE A 100 -11.62 5.59 -5.30
CA PHE A 100 -13.03 5.23 -5.42
C PHE A 100 -13.68 5.60 -6.76
N LYS A 101 -13.02 6.40 -7.61
CA LYS A 101 -13.47 6.76 -8.95
C LYS A 101 -12.72 5.98 -10.04
N GLY A 102 -11.76 5.15 -9.65
CA GLY A 102 -10.90 4.40 -10.57
C GLY A 102 -9.73 5.20 -11.14
N ASN A 103 -9.38 6.36 -10.56
CA ASN A 103 -8.11 6.99 -10.92
C ASN A 103 -6.97 6.15 -10.37
N ILE A 104 -5.88 6.07 -11.13
CA ILE A 104 -4.70 5.27 -10.79
C ILE A 104 -3.61 6.21 -10.33
N TYR A 105 -3.04 5.98 -9.15
CA TYR A 105 -1.89 6.72 -8.64
C TYR A 105 -0.65 5.83 -8.66
N THR A 106 0.47 6.42 -9.00
CA THR A 106 1.77 5.74 -9.08
C THR A 106 2.92 6.71 -8.81
N ILE A 107 4.10 6.16 -8.54
CA ILE A 107 5.30 6.90 -8.13
C ILE A 107 6.53 6.48 -8.94
N PRO A 108 7.46 7.41 -9.23
CA PRO A 108 8.74 7.11 -9.85
C PRO A 108 9.55 6.09 -9.06
N ALA A 109 10.22 5.20 -9.77
CA ALA A 109 11.08 4.18 -9.19
C ALA A 109 12.30 3.95 -10.07
N PRO A 110 13.39 4.72 -9.90
CA PRO A 110 14.62 4.47 -10.62
C PRO A 110 15.13 3.07 -10.31
N LEU A 111 15.52 2.34 -11.36
CA LEU A 111 15.93 0.93 -11.28
C LEU A 111 17.45 0.80 -11.33
N ILE A 112 18.00 0.92 -12.53
CA ILE A 112 19.44 0.72 -12.82
C ILE A 112 20.18 2.04 -13.00
N SER A 113 19.49 3.08 -13.43
CA SER A 113 20.04 4.41 -13.67
C SER A 113 18.96 5.48 -13.48
N MET A 114 19.42 6.72 -13.33
CA MET A 114 18.57 7.90 -13.26
C MET A 114 18.15 8.42 -14.64
N LEU A 115 18.54 7.75 -15.73
CA LEU A 115 18.36 8.24 -17.11
C LEU A 115 16.90 8.61 -17.42
N TYR A 116 15.96 7.81 -16.93
CA TYR A 116 14.53 7.98 -17.19
C TYR A 116 13.75 8.63 -16.05
N ASN A 117 14.34 8.73 -14.85
CA ASN A 117 13.69 9.30 -13.68
C ASN A 117 14.49 10.50 -13.20
N LYS A 118 14.08 11.71 -13.61
CA LYS A 118 14.74 12.95 -13.22
C LYS A 118 14.67 13.16 -11.71
N THR A 119 15.77 13.58 -11.10
CA THR A 119 15.93 13.76 -9.66
C THR A 119 14.86 14.67 -9.05
N GLU A 120 14.56 15.79 -9.70
CA GLU A 120 13.55 16.76 -9.29
C GLU A 120 12.12 16.22 -9.33
N LYS A 121 11.89 15.11 -10.04
CA LYS A 121 10.58 14.46 -10.16
C LYS A 121 10.39 13.25 -9.25
N LEU A 122 11.42 12.83 -8.51
CA LEU A 122 11.35 11.64 -7.64
C LEU A 122 10.33 11.74 -6.50
N ASN A 123 9.95 12.97 -6.12
CA ASN A 123 8.91 13.24 -5.12
C ASN A 123 7.57 13.65 -5.75
N THR A 124 7.33 13.28 -7.01
CA THR A 124 6.06 13.55 -7.69
C THR A 124 5.21 12.29 -7.74
N ILE A 125 3.96 12.40 -7.33
CA ILE A 125 2.92 11.40 -7.56
C ILE A 125 2.29 11.71 -8.93
N TYR A 126 2.12 10.68 -9.74
CA TYR A 126 1.45 10.76 -11.03
C TYR A 126 0.09 10.08 -10.93
N ALA A 127 -0.88 10.59 -11.69
CA ALA A 127 -2.21 10.01 -11.77
C ALA A 127 -2.57 9.69 -13.22
N ILE A 128 -3.28 8.57 -13.43
CA ILE A 128 -4.00 8.27 -14.67
C ILE A 128 -5.47 8.56 -14.41
N ASP A 129 -6.06 9.43 -15.22
CA ASP A 129 -7.47 9.75 -15.14
C ASP A 129 -8.33 8.53 -15.52
N ALA A 130 -9.35 8.26 -14.70
CA ALA A 130 -10.19 7.07 -14.83
C ALA A 130 -10.98 7.00 -16.15
N ASN A 131 -11.27 8.15 -16.77
CA ASN A 131 -12.16 8.22 -17.94
C ASN A 131 -11.36 8.23 -19.25
N THR A 132 -10.28 9.01 -19.29
CA THR A 132 -9.46 9.24 -20.48
C THR A 132 -8.31 8.25 -20.59
N GLY A 133 -7.84 7.72 -19.46
CA GLY A 133 -6.62 6.92 -19.42
C GLY A 133 -5.36 7.75 -19.61
N GLU A 134 -5.42 9.08 -19.56
CA GLU A 134 -4.23 9.92 -19.68
C GLU A 134 -3.51 10.08 -18.34
N MET A 135 -2.18 9.90 -18.35
CA MET A 135 -1.32 10.21 -17.22
C MET A 135 -0.92 11.68 -17.17
N SER A 136 -0.92 12.26 -15.97
CA SER A 136 -0.34 13.57 -15.68
C SER A 136 0.38 13.58 -14.32
N GLU A 137 1.17 14.63 -14.07
CA GLU A 137 1.60 14.94 -12.70
C GLU A 137 0.37 15.26 -11.85
N TRP A 138 0.26 14.62 -10.69
CA TRP A 138 -0.84 14.85 -9.76
C TRP A 138 -0.41 15.73 -8.59
N LYS A 139 0.71 15.39 -7.94
CA LYS A 139 1.23 16.19 -6.83
C LYS A 139 2.74 16.06 -6.69
N SER A 140 3.45 17.18 -6.75
CA SER A 140 4.83 17.26 -6.28
C SER A 140 4.84 17.49 -4.76
N LEU A 141 5.51 16.60 -4.04
CA LEU A 141 5.73 16.70 -2.61
C LEU A 141 7.07 17.38 -2.32
N PRO A 142 7.20 18.13 -1.20
CA PRO A 142 8.46 18.76 -0.86
C PRO A 142 9.53 17.72 -0.56
N PHE A 143 10.77 18.07 -0.88
CA PHE A 143 11.94 17.30 -0.45
C PHE A 143 12.29 17.68 0.98
N ALA A 144 12.43 16.70 1.87
CA ALA A 144 12.83 16.96 3.25
C ALA A 144 14.28 17.52 3.33
N ALA A 145 15.13 17.09 2.40
CA ALA A 145 16.41 17.72 2.11
C ALA A 145 16.72 17.59 0.61
N LYS A 146 17.66 18.41 0.12
CA LYS A 146 18.09 18.37 -1.29
C LYS A 146 18.46 16.93 -1.70
N PRO A 147 17.97 16.44 -2.85
CA PRO A 147 18.43 15.17 -3.40
C PRO A 147 19.94 15.14 -3.55
N SER A 148 20.54 13.96 -3.38
CA SER A 148 21.97 13.78 -3.55
C SER A 148 22.25 12.44 -4.22
N ASN A 149 23.42 12.30 -4.82
CA ASN A 149 23.84 11.05 -5.47
C ASN A 149 24.01 9.88 -4.48
N LYS A 150 23.95 10.14 -3.16
CA LYS A 150 24.01 9.11 -2.11
C LYS A 150 22.68 8.38 -1.92
N ASN A 151 21.58 8.95 -2.43
CA ASN A 151 20.26 8.35 -2.36
C ASN A 151 19.49 8.72 -3.63
N PRO A 152 19.39 7.77 -4.58
CA PRO A 152 18.71 7.99 -5.85
C PRO A 152 17.18 7.89 -5.74
N PHE A 153 16.64 7.63 -4.54
CA PHE A 153 15.23 7.37 -4.33
C PHE A 153 14.49 8.59 -3.78
N GLY A 154 13.24 8.77 -4.22
CA GLY A 154 12.29 9.71 -3.63
C GLY A 154 11.17 8.96 -2.93
N LEU A 155 9.99 8.95 -3.54
CA LEU A 155 8.85 8.16 -3.06
C LEU A 155 9.13 6.65 -3.18
N LEU A 156 8.76 5.89 -2.14
CA LEU A 156 8.88 4.42 -2.12
C LEU A 156 7.55 3.69 -1.88
N GLY A 157 6.55 4.38 -1.34
CA GLY A 157 5.25 3.78 -1.06
C GLY A 157 4.12 4.77 -1.22
N ILE A 158 2.98 4.29 -1.73
CA ILE A 158 1.70 4.99 -1.72
C ILE A 158 0.59 4.01 -1.33
N SER A 159 -0.46 4.50 -0.68
CA SER A 159 -1.65 3.71 -0.33
C SER A 159 -2.86 4.61 -0.21
N TYR A 160 -4.02 4.14 -0.64
CA TYR A 160 -5.27 4.90 -0.62
C TYR A 160 -6.21 4.40 0.49
N ASP A 161 -6.80 5.33 1.25
CA ASP A 161 -7.78 5.07 2.29
C ASP A 161 -9.20 5.21 1.75
N CYS A 162 -9.89 4.08 1.58
CA CYS A 162 -11.27 4.03 1.12
C CYS A 162 -12.30 4.64 2.08
N SER A 163 -11.98 4.74 3.36
CA SER A 163 -12.91 5.28 4.37
C SER A 163 -12.81 6.78 4.54
N GLY A 164 -11.60 7.35 4.32
CA GLY A 164 -11.32 8.77 4.52
C GLY A 164 -10.98 9.53 3.24
N HIS A 165 -10.84 8.85 2.10
CA HIS A 165 -10.44 9.43 0.81
C HIS A 165 -9.08 10.15 0.87
N PHE A 166 -8.15 9.61 1.67
CA PHE A 166 -6.78 10.10 1.78
C PHE A 166 -5.81 9.20 1.00
N LEU A 167 -4.77 9.81 0.45
CA LEU A 167 -3.60 9.12 -0.08
C LEU A 167 -2.44 9.29 0.90
N ALA A 168 -1.89 8.18 1.39
CA ALA A 168 -0.63 8.18 2.11
C ALA A 168 0.54 8.02 1.11
N ALA A 169 1.63 8.75 1.32
CA ALA A 169 2.82 8.67 0.49
C ALA A 169 4.10 8.74 1.36
N ALA A 170 5.01 7.80 1.19
CA ALA A 170 6.27 7.74 1.93
C ALA A 170 7.45 8.06 1.02
N THR A 171 8.29 8.99 1.47
CA THR A 171 9.52 9.40 0.79
C THR A 171 10.73 9.13 1.66
N VAL A 172 11.83 8.75 1.02
CA VAL A 172 13.16 8.72 1.62
C VAL A 172 14.04 9.86 1.09
N ALA A 173 13.47 10.79 0.33
CA ALA A 173 14.24 11.82 -0.35
C ALA A 173 14.97 12.72 0.65
N GLY A 174 16.29 12.85 0.47
CA GLY A 174 17.15 13.63 1.36
C GLY A 174 17.83 12.82 2.47
N SER A 175 17.39 11.58 2.69
CA SER A 175 18.07 10.63 3.58
C SER A 175 19.39 10.17 3.01
N ASP A 176 20.31 9.80 3.90
CA ASP A 176 21.62 9.26 3.55
C ASP A 176 21.95 8.05 4.45
N ARG A 177 23.17 7.50 4.35
CA ARG A 177 23.59 6.34 5.15
C ARG A 177 23.35 6.52 6.66
N TYR A 178 23.56 7.72 7.19
CA TYR A 178 23.58 7.99 8.63
C TYR A 178 22.34 8.75 9.11
N ASN A 179 21.69 9.50 8.24
CA ASN A 179 20.60 10.39 8.60
C ASN A 179 19.29 9.95 7.94
N GLU A 180 18.33 9.62 8.78
CA GLU A 180 16.93 9.38 8.40
C GLU A 180 16.20 10.73 8.32
N LYS A 181 15.81 11.13 7.11
CA LYS A 181 15.12 12.40 6.83
C LYS A 181 13.81 12.21 6.07
N GLY A 182 13.42 10.97 5.79
CA GLY A 182 12.19 10.65 5.10
C GLY A 182 10.96 11.19 5.80
N GLU A 183 9.88 11.29 5.04
CA GLU A 183 8.59 11.73 5.54
C GLU A 183 7.47 10.81 5.04
N ILE A 184 6.42 10.66 5.84
CA ILE A 184 5.16 10.05 5.43
C ILE A 184 4.11 11.15 5.39
N TYR A 185 3.56 11.41 4.22
CA TYR A 185 2.51 12.41 4.00
C TYR A 185 1.14 11.75 4.01
N LEU A 186 0.15 12.45 4.58
CA LEU A 186 -1.26 12.19 4.34
C LEU A 186 -1.82 13.32 3.46
N ILE A 187 -2.51 12.96 2.39
CA ILE A 187 -2.95 13.90 1.36
C ILE A 187 -4.43 13.68 1.13
N ASP A 188 -5.23 14.74 1.23
CA ASP A 188 -6.63 14.72 0.84
C ASP A 188 -6.71 14.63 -0.69
N VAL A 189 -7.38 13.59 -1.22
CA VAL A 189 -7.37 13.31 -2.67
C VAL A 189 -8.17 14.37 -3.44
N ALA A 190 -9.24 14.90 -2.87
CA ALA A 190 -10.10 15.87 -3.55
C ALA A 190 -9.44 17.25 -3.67
N THR A 191 -8.78 17.70 -2.61
CA THR A 191 -8.16 19.03 -2.54
C THR A 191 -6.66 19.03 -2.84
N GLN A 192 -6.04 17.85 -2.91
CA GLN A 192 -4.59 17.64 -3.06
C GLN A 192 -3.75 18.35 -1.98
N LYS A 193 -4.36 18.64 -0.82
CA LYS A 193 -3.70 19.26 0.32
C LYS A 193 -3.05 18.18 1.18
N VAL A 194 -1.80 18.41 1.56
CA VAL A 194 -1.16 17.63 2.62
C VAL A 194 -1.83 18.01 3.94
N THR A 195 -2.52 17.06 4.57
CA THR A 195 -3.26 17.29 5.82
C THR A 195 -2.39 17.08 7.06
N ASP A 196 -1.44 16.15 7.00
CA ASP A 196 -0.44 15.95 8.05
C ASP A 196 0.77 15.17 7.50
N LYS A 197 1.82 15.08 8.32
CA LYS A 197 2.99 14.25 8.05
C LYS A 197 3.70 13.73 9.30
N LEU A 198 4.36 12.58 9.15
CA LEU A 198 5.42 12.11 10.04
C LEU A 198 6.78 12.49 9.44
N LYS A 199 7.67 13.04 10.26
CA LYS A 199 9.02 13.44 9.86
C LYS A 199 10.06 12.48 10.40
N ASN A 200 11.23 12.43 9.75
CA ASN A 200 12.37 11.60 10.12
C ASN A 200 12.00 10.11 10.17
N ILE A 201 11.25 9.66 9.15
CA ILE A 201 10.90 8.26 8.96
C ILE A 201 11.09 7.92 7.48
N ASP A 202 12.11 7.12 7.20
CA ASP A 202 12.34 6.45 5.94
C ASP A 202 11.47 5.20 5.87
N ALA A 203 10.29 5.35 5.28
CA ALA A 203 9.33 4.28 5.12
C ALA A 203 9.16 3.86 3.65
N MET A 204 8.80 2.60 3.50
CA MET A 204 8.20 2.01 2.31
C MET A 204 6.98 1.19 2.77
N GLY A 205 6.31 0.48 1.86
CA GLY A 205 5.19 -0.42 2.19
C GLY A 205 4.12 0.22 3.08
N LEU A 206 3.12 0.83 2.47
CA LEU A 206 2.04 1.51 3.20
C LEU A 206 0.73 0.75 3.07
N SER A 207 -0.02 0.66 4.17
CA SER A 207 -1.41 0.17 4.15
C SER A 207 -2.24 0.78 5.25
N PHE A 208 -3.49 1.11 4.96
CA PHE A 208 -4.46 1.40 6.00
C PHE A 208 -5.09 0.10 6.52
N GLY A 209 -5.46 0.09 7.80
CA GLY A 209 -6.13 -1.04 8.45
C GLY A 209 -6.86 -0.59 9.71
N ILE A 210 -7.70 -1.47 10.25
CA ILE A 210 -8.41 -1.27 11.51
C ILE A 210 -7.71 -2.06 12.61
N ASP A 211 -7.49 -1.43 13.76
CA ASP A 211 -6.85 -2.06 14.91
C ASP A 211 -7.82 -2.86 15.79
N GLU A 212 -7.28 -3.49 16.84
CA GLU A 212 -8.04 -4.31 17.78
C GLU A 212 -9.12 -3.52 18.56
N ALA A 213 -9.00 -2.20 18.61
CA ALA A 213 -9.96 -1.29 19.22
C ALA A 213 -10.95 -0.69 18.19
N GLY A 214 -10.91 -1.15 16.93
CA GLY A 214 -11.77 -0.64 15.87
C GLY A 214 -11.33 0.72 15.32
N LYS A 215 -10.11 1.17 15.61
CA LYS A 215 -9.59 2.47 15.15
C LYS A 215 -8.73 2.31 13.91
N LYS A 216 -8.81 3.30 13.02
CA LYS A 216 -8.03 3.33 11.78
C LYS A 216 -6.57 3.65 12.04
N ARG A 217 -5.69 2.86 11.43
CA ARG A 217 -4.23 3.02 11.48
C ARG A 217 -3.63 3.00 10.08
N LEU A 218 -2.57 3.77 9.88
CA LEU A 218 -1.65 3.62 8.76
C LEU A 218 -0.47 2.77 9.23
N TYR A 219 -0.29 1.61 8.61
CA TYR A 219 0.85 0.72 8.77
C TYR A 219 1.93 1.11 7.76
N PHE A 220 3.19 1.07 8.20
CA PHE A 220 4.34 1.42 7.38
C PHE A 220 5.56 0.57 7.72
N GLY A 221 6.26 0.09 6.69
CA GLY A 221 7.52 -0.62 6.82
C GLY A 221 8.70 0.34 6.89
N LYS A 222 9.60 0.16 7.86
CA LYS A 222 10.89 0.88 7.87
C LYS A 222 11.76 0.36 6.73
N THR A 223 12.56 1.25 6.15
CA THR A 223 13.50 0.89 5.08
C THR A 223 14.88 0.49 5.61
N ARG A 224 15.18 0.82 6.87
CA ARG A 224 16.48 0.57 7.52
C ARG A 224 16.50 -0.72 8.32
N THR A 225 15.36 -1.15 8.83
CA THR A 225 15.17 -2.39 9.62
C THR A 225 14.00 -3.17 9.06
N GLY A 226 13.84 -4.43 9.46
CA GLY A 226 12.68 -5.24 9.08
C GLY A 226 11.37 -4.87 9.80
N ASP A 227 11.36 -3.74 10.52
CA ASP A 227 10.26 -3.38 11.40
C ASP A 227 9.08 -2.76 10.67
N ILE A 228 7.88 -3.17 11.09
CA ILE A 228 6.62 -2.56 10.69
C ILE A 228 6.07 -1.79 11.88
N TYR A 229 5.75 -0.52 11.64
CA TYR A 229 5.13 0.37 12.60
C TYR A 229 3.74 0.77 12.12
N SER A 230 2.99 1.41 12.99
CA SER A 230 1.71 2.01 12.63
C SER A 230 1.43 3.27 13.43
N VAL A 231 0.56 4.14 12.90
CA VAL A 231 0.07 5.35 13.58
C VAL A 231 -1.45 5.45 13.44
N LEU A 232 -2.16 5.93 14.46
CA LEU A 232 -3.60 6.21 14.35
C LEU A 232 -3.85 7.37 13.39
N ILE A 233 -4.93 7.23 12.61
CA ILE A 233 -5.44 8.26 11.72
C ILE A 233 -6.78 8.76 12.26
N ALA A 234 -6.82 10.03 12.62
CA ALA A 234 -8.05 10.69 13.03
C ALA A 234 -8.96 10.96 11.82
N THR A 235 -10.26 11.12 12.08
CA THR A 235 -11.28 11.33 11.04
C THR A 235 -11.06 12.60 10.21
N ASN A 236 -10.40 13.60 10.80
CA ASN A 236 -10.05 14.86 10.15
C ASN A 236 -8.78 14.78 9.27
N GLY A 237 -8.19 13.60 9.07
CA GLY A 237 -6.97 13.44 8.27
C GLY A 237 -5.70 13.87 9.01
N THR A 238 -5.65 13.71 10.34
CA THR A 238 -4.45 13.94 11.17
C THR A 238 -3.84 12.62 11.65
N MET A 239 -2.51 12.53 11.68
CA MET A 239 -1.77 11.40 12.25
C MET A 239 -1.48 11.65 13.74
N LEU A 240 -1.98 10.79 14.63
CA LEU A 240 -1.77 10.96 16.08
C LEU A 240 -0.37 10.48 16.47
N LYS A 241 0.63 11.38 16.47
CA LYS A 241 2.07 11.07 16.62
C LYS A 241 2.42 10.28 17.89
N ASN A 242 1.73 10.53 19.00
CA ASN A 242 1.90 9.81 20.25
C ASN A 242 1.36 8.36 20.23
N SER A 243 0.68 7.96 19.14
CA SER A 243 0.15 6.61 18.95
C SER A 243 1.02 5.72 18.07
N VAL A 244 2.18 6.22 17.63
CA VAL A 244 3.14 5.43 16.85
C VAL A 244 3.56 4.22 17.68
N ARG A 245 3.40 3.01 17.13
CA ARG A 245 3.83 1.77 17.78
C ARG A 245 4.44 0.80 16.79
N LYS A 246 5.37 -0.03 17.26
CA LYS A 246 5.89 -1.18 16.52
C LYS A 246 4.82 -2.27 16.53
N GLU A 247 4.52 -2.82 15.37
CA GLU A 247 3.51 -3.88 15.18
C GLU A 247 4.17 -5.25 15.11
N LEU A 248 5.22 -5.39 14.29
CA LEU A 248 5.99 -6.61 14.13
C LEU A 248 7.37 -6.32 13.51
N SER A 249 8.18 -7.35 13.34
CA SER A 249 9.42 -7.31 12.57
C SER A 249 9.51 -8.51 11.62
N LEU A 250 10.11 -8.30 10.45
CA LEU A 250 10.53 -9.36 9.52
C LEU A 250 11.91 -9.94 9.89
N GLU A 251 12.62 -9.34 10.85
CA GLU A 251 13.96 -9.77 11.26
C GLU A 251 13.95 -11.21 11.77
N GLY A 252 14.92 -12.00 11.29
CA GLY A 252 15.04 -13.42 11.62
C GLY A 252 14.05 -14.34 10.90
N TYR A 253 13.15 -13.81 10.05
CA TYR A 253 12.27 -14.61 9.22
C TYR A 253 12.74 -14.67 7.76
N GLY A 254 12.35 -15.74 7.06
CA GLY A 254 12.64 -15.92 5.64
C GLY A 254 14.12 -16.20 5.34
N PRO A 255 14.47 -16.39 4.06
CA PRO A 255 15.81 -16.86 3.67
C PRO A 255 16.91 -15.82 3.89
N ARG A 256 16.57 -14.52 3.85
CA ARG A 256 17.54 -13.42 4.02
C ARG A 256 17.67 -12.96 5.48
N GLY A 257 16.62 -13.13 6.28
CA GLY A 257 16.61 -12.75 7.71
C GLY A 257 16.62 -11.24 7.97
N ASP A 258 16.72 -10.40 6.95
CA ASP A 258 16.81 -8.94 7.06
C ASP A 258 15.87 -8.19 6.11
N ASP A 259 14.80 -8.84 5.64
CA ASP A 259 13.86 -8.25 4.69
C ASP A 259 13.24 -6.93 5.17
N LYS A 260 13.09 -5.98 4.24
CA LYS A 260 12.35 -4.73 4.43
C LYS A 260 10.95 -4.89 3.86
N ALA A 261 9.95 -4.39 4.56
CA ALA A 261 8.54 -4.54 4.18
C ALA A 261 8.17 -3.65 2.98
N ARG A 262 8.38 -4.15 1.76
CA ARG A 262 8.14 -3.43 0.51
C ARG A 262 6.68 -3.14 0.24
N LYS A 263 5.81 -4.13 0.50
CA LYS A 263 4.35 -4.01 0.37
C LYS A 263 3.71 -4.56 1.62
N ILE A 264 2.66 -3.88 2.07
CA ILE A 264 1.80 -4.31 3.17
C ILE A 264 0.39 -4.35 2.62
N LYS A 265 -0.34 -5.43 2.87
CA LYS A 265 -1.73 -5.58 2.46
C LYS A 265 -2.50 -6.31 3.56
N PHE A 266 -3.71 -5.86 3.85
CA PHE A 266 -4.65 -6.65 4.61
C PHE A 266 -5.47 -7.54 3.67
N ASN A 267 -5.70 -8.78 4.10
CA ASN A 267 -6.60 -9.72 3.45
C ASN A 267 -7.53 -10.28 4.52
N GLY A 268 -8.69 -9.66 4.70
CA GLY A 268 -9.57 -9.95 5.84
C GLY A 268 -8.88 -9.64 7.18
N ASN A 269 -8.58 -10.68 7.96
CA ASN A 269 -7.88 -10.58 9.26
C ASN A 269 -6.38 -10.92 9.18
N GLN A 270 -5.86 -11.19 7.98
CA GLN A 270 -4.46 -11.47 7.75
C GLN A 270 -3.73 -10.20 7.32
N LEU A 271 -2.49 -10.08 7.76
CA LEU A 271 -1.54 -9.10 7.28
C LEU A 271 -0.53 -9.81 6.36
N VAL A 272 -0.55 -9.47 5.09
CA VAL A 272 0.34 -10.01 4.07
C VAL A 272 1.42 -8.97 3.77
N VAL A 273 2.68 -9.36 3.90
CA VAL A 273 3.83 -8.47 3.73
C VAL A 273 4.76 -9.05 2.67
N SER A 274 5.02 -8.31 1.60
CA SER A 274 6.09 -8.64 0.64
C SER A 274 7.39 -8.03 1.14
N GLY A 275 8.31 -8.86 1.59
CA GLY A 275 9.66 -8.48 2.00
C GLY A 275 10.64 -8.48 0.83
N THR A 276 11.64 -7.60 0.90
CA THR A 276 12.72 -7.51 -0.08
C THR A 276 14.00 -6.97 0.56
N ALA A 277 15.15 -7.25 -0.06
CA ALA A 277 16.37 -6.53 0.26
C ALA A 277 16.27 -5.09 -0.28
N PHE A 278 16.55 -4.11 0.57
CA PHE A 278 16.61 -2.71 0.15
C PHE A 278 17.86 -2.05 0.72
N HIS A 279 18.65 -1.52 -0.20
CA HIS A 279 19.83 -0.74 0.07
C HIS A 279 19.70 0.54 -0.77
N TYR A 280 20.13 1.68 -0.25
CA TYR A 280 19.91 3.02 -0.82
C TYR A 280 20.73 3.29 -2.10
N ASN A 281 20.93 2.27 -2.93
CA ASN A 281 21.68 2.29 -4.17
C ASN A 281 20.87 1.61 -5.28
N LEU A 282 21.09 2.07 -6.52
CA LEU A 282 20.54 1.41 -7.70
C LEU A 282 21.24 0.07 -7.89
N GLN A 283 20.49 -0.94 -8.34
CA GLN A 283 21.00 -2.27 -8.62
C GLN A 283 20.38 -2.80 -9.91
N ALA A 284 21.23 -3.32 -10.80
CA ALA A 284 20.80 -4.07 -11.97
C ALA A 284 20.46 -5.51 -11.57
N SER A 285 19.29 -5.70 -10.94
CA SER A 285 18.79 -7.04 -10.65
C SER A 285 17.81 -7.47 -11.74
N SER A 286 18.11 -8.58 -12.42
CA SER A 286 17.23 -9.21 -13.40
C SER A 286 15.97 -9.82 -12.76
N GLU A 287 16.06 -10.15 -11.47
CA GLU A 287 14.97 -10.67 -10.64
C GLU A 287 14.94 -9.92 -9.31
N LYS A 288 13.75 -9.58 -8.82
CA LYS A 288 13.57 -9.01 -7.48
C LYS A 288 12.98 -10.12 -6.62
N PRO A 289 13.81 -10.97 -5.98
CA PRO A 289 13.27 -11.98 -5.09
C PRO A 289 12.55 -11.27 -3.95
N GLU A 290 11.26 -11.54 -3.84
CA GLU A 290 10.40 -11.09 -2.75
C GLU A 290 10.03 -12.32 -1.93
N THR A 291 9.96 -12.17 -0.61
CA THR A 291 9.40 -13.19 0.28
C THR A 291 8.05 -12.69 0.78
N VAL A 292 7.01 -13.51 0.66
CA VAL A 292 5.65 -13.14 1.09
C VAL A 292 5.40 -13.76 2.45
N TYR A 293 5.32 -12.91 3.46
CA TYR A 293 5.02 -13.29 4.84
C TYR A 293 3.53 -13.09 5.13
N THR A 294 2.89 -14.07 5.77
CA THR A 294 1.48 -13.98 6.18
C THR A 294 1.38 -14.04 7.70
N PHE A 295 0.77 -13.02 8.30
CA PHE A 295 0.58 -12.91 9.75
C PHE A 295 -0.91 -12.91 10.12
N ILE A 296 -1.20 -13.35 11.34
CA ILE A 296 -2.51 -13.22 11.99
C ILE A 296 -2.37 -12.51 13.34
N TRP A 297 -3.36 -11.71 13.70
CA TRP A 297 -3.41 -11.11 15.03
C TRP A 297 -3.74 -12.18 16.09
N LEU A 298 -2.91 -12.29 17.12
CA LEU A 298 -3.10 -13.20 18.25
C LEU A 298 -3.70 -12.42 19.45
N PRO A 299 -5.02 -12.44 19.68
CA PRO A 299 -5.66 -11.50 20.61
C PRO A 299 -5.20 -11.66 22.06
N LYS A 300 -4.94 -12.90 22.49
CA LYS A 300 -4.43 -13.19 23.84
C LYS A 300 -3.04 -12.62 24.09
N GLN A 301 -2.21 -12.55 23.05
CA GLN A 301 -0.83 -12.09 23.12
C GLN A 301 -0.68 -10.62 22.71
N LYS A 302 -1.75 -10.02 22.17
CA LYS A 302 -1.78 -8.66 21.62
C LYS A 302 -0.61 -8.39 20.66
N LYS A 303 -0.34 -9.35 19.77
CA LYS A 303 0.74 -9.27 18.78
C LYS A 303 0.37 -9.98 17.48
N TRP A 304 1.07 -9.64 16.41
CA TRP A 304 1.04 -10.40 15.17
C TRP A 304 1.86 -11.69 15.32
N GLY A 305 1.30 -12.81 14.88
CA GLY A 305 1.97 -14.11 14.79
C GLY A 305 2.14 -14.51 13.32
N LEU A 306 3.35 -14.94 12.96
CA LEU A 306 3.63 -15.48 11.62
C LEU A 306 2.89 -16.81 11.44
N ILE A 307 2.17 -16.94 10.32
CA ILE A 307 1.55 -18.19 9.88
C ILE A 307 2.50 -18.94 8.95
N ASP A 308 2.99 -18.24 7.93
CA ASP A 308 3.76 -18.84 6.84
C ASP A 308 4.60 -17.79 6.08
N TYR A 309 5.63 -18.24 5.37
CA TYR A 309 6.36 -17.43 4.39
C TYR A 309 6.78 -18.27 3.17
N GLN A 310 6.76 -17.64 1.99
CA GLN A 310 7.17 -18.25 0.71
C GLN A 310 8.01 -17.29 -0.13
#